data_AF-A0A7X7V0J7-F1
#
_entry.id   AF-A0A7X7V0J7-F1
#
_cell.length_a   1.000
_cell.length_b   1.000
_cell.length_c   1.000
_cell.angle_alpha   90.00
_cell.angle_beta   90.00
_cell.angle_gamma   90.00
#
_symmetry.space_group_name_H-M   'P 1'
#
loop_
_entity.id
_entity.type
_entity.pdbx_description
1 polymer ?
#
loop_
_entity_poly.entity_id
_entity_poly.type
_entity_poly.pdbx_seq_one_letter_code
_entity_poly.pdbx_strand_id
1 'polypeptide(L)'
;MIEPLDFCRVKKIDPKGFGFLKSLHYPNDIFFHFSQIKNEEFSEKLNEMKRGQFFLYFTSKLRQDNKRKVDKLWYSIKDTPIDLQPAFIEKIVSEFDNGATNIYDLLFVFKELKNYKLLNSVVLEGIVSSKRILSLPTTIVPFLDTSEIALLKEKLKFEEISKSPSPPFWFDEISNL
;
A
#
# COMPACT_ATOMS: atom_id res chain seq x y z
N MET A 1 -19.16 4.08 15.85
CA MET A 1 -18.07 4.57 14.98
C MET A 1 -17.58 3.38 14.18
N ILE A 2 -17.48 3.50 12.86
CA ILE A 2 -16.99 2.44 12.00
C ILE A 2 -15.45 2.46 12.08
N GLU A 3 -14.82 1.33 12.40
CA GLU A 3 -13.37 1.23 12.48
C GLU A 3 -12.76 1.24 11.07
N PRO A 4 -11.72 2.04 10.80
CA PRO A 4 -11.17 2.18 9.46
C PRO A 4 -10.46 0.90 9.01
N LEU A 5 -10.50 0.66 7.71
CA LEU A 5 -9.71 -0.38 7.07
C LEU A 5 -8.23 0.03 7.04
N ASP A 6 -7.37 -0.91 7.34
CA ASP A 6 -5.93 -0.76 7.43
C ASP A 6 -5.25 -1.86 6.60
N PHE A 7 -3.96 -1.68 6.29
CA PHE A 7 -3.16 -2.72 5.65
C PHE A 7 -1.76 -2.78 6.25
N CYS A 8 -1.18 -3.97 6.29
CA CYS A 8 0.18 -4.13 6.78
C CYS A 8 0.89 -5.29 6.10
N ARG A 9 2.17 -5.08 5.80
CA ARG A 9 3.12 -6.16 5.56
C ARG A 9 3.54 -6.75 6.90
N VAL A 10 3.26 -8.02 7.11
CA VAL A 10 3.66 -8.68 8.35
C VAL A 10 5.11 -9.13 8.23
N LYS A 11 5.94 -8.65 9.15
CA LYS A 11 7.40 -8.84 9.10
C LYS A 11 7.90 -9.99 9.96
N LYS A 12 7.29 -10.17 11.14
CA LYS A 12 7.70 -11.18 12.10
C LYS A 12 6.52 -11.59 12.97
N ILE A 13 6.58 -12.86 13.32
CA ILE A 13 5.67 -13.57 14.19
C ILE A 13 6.46 -13.98 15.42
N ASP A 14 5.90 -13.73 16.61
CA ASP A 14 6.46 -14.29 17.84
C ASP A 14 6.17 -15.80 17.89
N PRO A 15 7.15 -16.64 18.28
CA PRO A 15 6.95 -18.08 18.43
C PRO A 15 5.75 -18.46 19.32
N LYS A 16 5.36 -17.58 20.24
CA LYS A 16 4.20 -17.75 21.13
C LYS A 16 2.86 -17.54 20.45
N GLY A 17 2.83 -17.24 19.16
CA GLY A 17 1.58 -17.23 18.41
C GLY A 17 0.94 -15.85 18.24
N PHE A 18 1.66 -14.75 18.51
CA PHE A 18 1.17 -13.38 18.30
C PHE A 18 2.16 -12.47 17.54
N GLY A 19 1.69 -11.30 17.15
CA GLY A 19 2.48 -10.26 16.49
C GLY A 19 1.88 -8.87 16.64
N PHE A 20 2.55 -7.90 16.03
CA PHE A 20 2.16 -6.50 16.03
C PHE A 20 2.15 -5.96 14.60
N LEU A 21 1.01 -5.38 14.20
CA LEU A 21 0.82 -4.79 12.87
C LEU A 21 0.99 -3.28 12.94
N LYS A 22 1.73 -2.72 11.99
CA LYS A 22 1.73 -1.26 11.79
C LYS A 22 0.35 -0.83 11.30
N SER A 23 -0.05 0.37 11.72
CA SER A 23 -1.32 0.97 11.35
C SER A 23 -1.08 2.24 10.54
N LEU A 24 -1.92 2.46 9.54
CA LEU A 24 -2.00 3.73 8.82
C LEU A 24 -2.69 4.84 9.64
N HIS A 25 -3.55 4.47 10.58
CA HIS A 25 -4.46 5.37 11.28
C HIS A 25 -4.04 5.65 12.72
N TYR A 26 -3.29 4.73 13.33
CA TYR A 26 -2.95 4.79 14.75
C TYR A 26 -1.43 4.81 14.96
N PRO A 27 -0.93 5.59 15.93
CA PRO A 27 0.50 5.69 16.19
C PRO A 27 1.10 4.43 16.83
N ASN A 28 0.26 3.66 17.53
CA ASN A 28 0.67 2.45 18.23
C ASN A 28 0.38 1.21 17.39
N ASP A 29 1.27 0.22 17.52
CA ASP A 29 1.11 -1.04 16.82
C ASP A 29 -0.11 -1.83 17.33
N ILE A 30 -0.74 -2.54 16.41
CA ILE A 30 -1.99 -3.25 16.63
C ILE A 30 -1.66 -4.70 16.99
N PHE A 31 -2.13 -5.15 18.14
CA PHE A 31 -1.96 -6.54 18.56
C PHE A 31 -2.73 -7.51 17.66
N PHE A 32 -2.08 -8.61 17.28
CA PHE A 32 -2.61 -9.62 16.38
C PHE A 32 -2.23 -11.03 16.87
N HIS A 33 -3.12 -12.02 16.71
CA HIS A 33 -2.86 -13.41 17.11
C HIS A 33 -3.08 -14.35 15.91
N PHE A 34 -2.20 -15.32 15.67
CA PHE A 34 -2.26 -16.16 14.43
C PHE A 34 -3.49 -17.05 14.34
N SER A 35 -4.16 -17.35 15.46
CA SER A 35 -5.44 -18.06 15.41
C SER A 35 -6.52 -17.34 14.58
N GLN A 36 -6.33 -16.05 14.29
CA GLN A 36 -7.20 -15.29 13.39
C GLN A 36 -6.91 -15.56 11.91
N ILE A 37 -5.76 -16.12 11.55
CA ILE A 37 -5.46 -16.57 10.19
C ILE A 37 -6.04 -17.96 10.01
N LYS A 38 -7.06 -18.04 9.17
CA LYS A 38 -7.78 -19.28 8.84
C LYS A 38 -7.36 -19.89 7.50
N ASN A 39 -6.48 -19.23 6.75
CA ASN A 39 -6.01 -19.75 5.47
C ASN A 39 -4.72 -20.57 5.68
N GLU A 40 -4.76 -21.84 5.27
CA GLU A 40 -3.68 -22.81 5.46
C GLU A 40 -2.42 -22.43 4.66
N GLU A 41 -2.57 -22.02 3.40
CA GLU A 41 -1.43 -21.57 2.57
C GLU A 41 -0.74 -20.35 3.19
N PHE A 42 -1.52 -19.42 3.76
CA PHE A 42 -0.94 -18.30 4.50
C PHE A 42 -0.25 -18.77 5.77
N SER A 43 -0.84 -19.70 6.52
CA SER A 43 -0.24 -20.28 7.73
C SER A 43 1.09 -20.99 7.42
N GLU A 44 1.19 -21.67 6.29
CA GLU A 44 2.44 -22.30 5.83
C GLU A 44 3.50 -21.25 5.46
N LYS A 45 3.14 -20.23 4.66
CA LYS A 45 4.04 -19.10 4.33
C LYS A 45 4.54 -18.38 5.58
N LEU A 46 3.70 -18.27 6.60
CA LEU A 46 4.05 -17.73 7.91
C LEU A 46 5.08 -18.59 8.64
N ASN A 47 4.83 -19.90 8.70
CA ASN A 47 5.70 -20.87 9.36
C ASN A 47 7.07 -20.96 8.68
N GLU A 48 7.11 -20.83 7.36
CA GLU A 48 8.36 -20.75 6.59
C GLU A 48 9.14 -19.45 6.83
N MET A 49 8.57 -18.49 7.58
CA MET A 49 9.18 -17.20 7.90
C MET A 49 9.78 -16.51 6.66
N LYS A 50 9.18 -16.68 5.48
CA LYS A 50 9.57 -15.95 4.28
C LYS A 50 9.18 -14.49 4.47
N ARG A 51 10.08 -13.77 5.12
CA ARG A 51 9.90 -12.38 5.56
C ARG A 51 9.40 -11.56 4.39
N GLY A 52 8.27 -10.89 4.61
CA GLY A 52 7.80 -9.86 3.72
C GLY A 52 7.18 -10.33 2.41
N GLN A 53 6.66 -11.55 2.34
CA GLN A 53 5.92 -12.02 1.15
C GLN A 53 4.40 -11.94 1.29
N PHE A 54 3.86 -11.47 2.41
CA PHE A 54 2.42 -11.46 2.63
C PHE A 54 1.96 -10.18 3.32
N PHE A 55 0.85 -9.67 2.79
CA PHE A 55 0.16 -8.46 3.23
C PHE A 55 -1.22 -8.87 3.73
N LEU A 56 -1.73 -8.11 4.70
CA LEU A 56 -3.05 -8.34 5.29
C LEU A 56 -3.79 -7.02 5.34
N TYR A 57 -5.10 -7.10 5.13
CA TYR A 57 -6.04 -6.02 5.37
C TYR A 57 -6.77 -6.30 6.67
N PHE A 58 -7.03 -5.29 7.48
CA PHE A 58 -7.67 -5.51 8.77
C PHE A 58 -8.39 -4.27 9.28
N THR A 59 -9.35 -4.49 10.17
CA THR A 59 -9.83 -3.45 11.09
C THR A 59 -9.29 -3.74 12.48
N SER A 60 -9.19 -2.72 13.32
CA SER A 60 -8.78 -2.87 14.71
C SER A 60 -9.82 -2.25 15.64
N LYS A 61 -9.86 -2.69 16.89
CA LYS A 61 -10.70 -2.09 17.93
C LYS A 61 -9.91 -1.76 19.19
N LEU A 62 -10.34 -0.70 19.88
CA LEU A 62 -9.78 -0.33 21.17
C LEU A 62 -10.20 -1.34 22.25
N ARG A 63 -9.26 -1.68 23.12
CA ARG A 63 -9.46 -2.51 24.31
C ARG A 63 -9.52 -1.63 25.57
N GLN A 64 -9.96 -2.23 26.67
CA GLN A 64 -10.03 -1.58 27.99
C GLN A 64 -8.66 -1.05 28.49
N ASP A 65 -7.55 -1.63 28.02
CA ASP A 65 -6.19 -1.23 28.37
C ASP A 65 -5.61 -0.13 27.45
N ASN A 66 -6.47 0.60 26.71
CA ASN A 66 -6.12 1.60 25.71
C ASN A 66 -5.20 1.09 24.57
N LYS A 67 -5.02 -0.22 24.45
CA LYS A 67 -4.32 -0.85 23.34
C LYS A 67 -5.32 -1.24 22.26
N ARG A 68 -4.86 -1.34 21.02
CA ARG A 68 -5.69 -1.82 19.91
C ARG A 68 -5.35 -3.26 19.56
N LYS A 69 -6.36 -4.03 19.18
CA LYS A 69 -6.20 -5.37 18.62
C LYS A 69 -6.96 -5.51 17.31
N VAL A 70 -6.49 -6.41 16.45
CA VAL A 70 -7.20 -6.79 15.22
C VAL A 70 -8.60 -7.29 15.57
N ASP A 71 -9.59 -6.74 14.87
CA ASP A 71 -11.00 -7.13 14.98
C ASP A 71 -11.40 -8.08 13.84
N LYS A 72 -11.21 -7.64 12.59
CA LYS A 72 -11.45 -8.44 11.38
C LYS A 72 -10.22 -8.41 10.47
N LEU A 73 -10.06 -9.43 9.63
CA LEU A 73 -8.89 -9.65 8.80
C LEU A 73 -9.28 -10.23 7.44
N TRP A 74 -8.59 -9.77 6.40
CA TRP A 74 -8.73 -10.19 5.01
C TRP A 74 -7.35 -10.30 4.34
N TYR A 75 -7.27 -11.11 3.29
CA TYR A 75 -6.01 -11.39 2.58
C TYR A 75 -5.87 -10.62 1.27
N SER A 76 -6.94 -9.95 0.83
CA SER A 76 -6.99 -9.19 -0.42
C SER A 76 -8.05 -8.10 -0.27
N ILE A 77 -7.80 -6.94 -0.90
CA ILE A 77 -8.71 -5.78 -0.83
C ILE A 77 -10.10 -6.11 -1.40
N LYS A 78 -10.21 -7.03 -2.37
CA LYS A 78 -11.50 -7.41 -2.97
C LYS A 78 -12.47 -8.03 -1.95
N ASP A 79 -11.94 -8.61 -0.89
CA ASP A 79 -12.70 -9.36 0.11
C ASP A 79 -13.09 -8.46 1.30
N THR A 80 -12.64 -7.21 1.33
CA THR A 80 -12.96 -6.25 2.39
C THR A 80 -14.35 -5.66 2.20
N PRO A 81 -15.01 -5.20 3.29
CA PRO A 81 -16.30 -4.52 3.18
C PRO A 81 -16.21 -3.29 2.27
N ILE A 82 -17.14 -3.20 1.30
CA ILE A 82 -17.16 -2.16 0.25
C ILE A 82 -17.28 -0.76 0.87
N ASP A 83 -18.02 -0.62 1.97
CA ASP A 83 -18.22 0.63 2.71
C ASP A 83 -16.92 1.17 3.34
N LEU A 84 -15.91 0.34 3.54
CA LEU A 84 -14.62 0.76 4.08
C LEU A 84 -13.58 1.13 3.01
N GLN A 85 -13.79 0.71 1.76
CA GLN A 85 -12.81 0.89 0.69
C GLN A 85 -12.58 2.36 0.30
N PRO A 86 -13.58 3.25 0.19
CA PRO A 86 -13.34 4.64 -0.22
C PRO A 86 -12.38 5.39 0.72
N ALA A 87 -12.64 5.35 2.03
CA ALA A 87 -11.79 6.00 3.02
C ALA A 87 -10.38 5.38 3.08
N PHE A 88 -10.28 4.07 2.85
CA PHE A 88 -8.98 3.41 2.73
C PHE A 88 -8.20 3.90 1.52
N ILE A 89 -8.83 4.00 0.35
CA ILE A 89 -8.19 4.48 -0.88
C ILE A 89 -7.71 5.92 -0.71
N GLU A 90 -8.53 6.80 -0.12
CA GLU A 90 -8.12 8.18 0.22
C GLU A 90 -6.88 8.20 1.12
N LYS A 91 -6.84 7.32 2.13
CA LYS A 91 -5.67 7.19 3.00
C LYS A 91 -4.44 6.69 2.24
N ILE A 92 -4.58 5.75 1.30
CA ILE A 92 -3.48 5.28 0.46
C ILE A 92 -2.93 6.41 -0.41
N VAL A 93 -3.79 7.23 -1.03
CA VAL A 93 -3.37 8.42 -1.79
C VAL A 93 -2.58 9.38 -0.89
N SER A 94 -3.07 9.64 0.33
CA SER A 94 -2.35 10.47 1.31
C SER A 94 -0.98 9.89 1.69
N GLU A 95 -0.87 8.57 1.82
CA GLU A 95 0.40 7.90 2.12
C GLU A 95 1.40 7.95 0.96
N PHE A 96 0.91 7.92 -0.29
CA PHE A 96 1.73 8.17 -1.48
C PHE A 96 2.22 9.61 -1.54
N ASP A 97 1.51 10.59 -0.97
CA ASP A 97 1.95 11.98 -1.01
C ASP A 97 2.96 12.31 0.09
N ASN A 98 2.61 12.11 1.36
CA ASN A 98 3.48 12.48 2.50
C ASN A 98 3.55 11.41 3.60
N GLY A 99 3.16 10.18 3.29
CA GLY A 99 3.15 9.08 4.26
C GLY A 99 4.51 8.55 4.66
N ALA A 100 4.54 7.83 5.78
CA ALA A 100 5.72 7.11 6.27
C ALA A 100 5.74 5.64 5.83
N THR A 101 4.64 5.14 5.25
CA THR A 101 4.55 3.75 4.77
C THR A 101 5.59 3.46 3.70
N ASN A 102 6.23 2.29 3.72
CA ASN A 102 7.23 1.93 2.71
C ASN A 102 6.63 1.99 1.29
N ILE A 103 7.35 2.58 0.32
CA ILE A 103 6.81 2.79 -1.03
C ILE A 103 6.47 1.48 -1.73
N TYR A 104 7.25 0.41 -1.52
CA TYR A 104 6.97 -0.89 -2.12
C TYR A 104 5.75 -1.58 -1.50
N ASP A 105 5.48 -1.31 -0.22
CA ASP A 105 4.25 -1.77 0.43
C ASP A 105 3.03 -1.03 -0.14
N LEU A 106 3.16 0.26 -0.47
CA LEU A 106 2.12 1.03 -1.17
C LEU A 106 1.93 0.58 -2.63
N LEU A 107 3.01 0.27 -3.35
CA LEU A 107 2.94 -0.24 -4.73
C LEU A 107 2.27 -1.61 -4.80
N PHE A 108 2.41 -2.44 -3.76
CA PHE A 108 1.62 -3.66 -3.62
C PHE A 108 0.11 -3.33 -3.59
N VAL A 109 -0.30 -2.37 -2.76
CA VAL A 109 -1.71 -1.95 -2.67
C VAL A 109 -2.18 -1.33 -3.98
N PHE A 110 -1.37 -0.48 -4.62
CA PHE A 110 -1.67 0.08 -5.95
C PHE A 110 -1.98 -1.02 -6.98
N LYS A 111 -1.14 -2.06 -7.03
CA LYS A 111 -1.36 -3.21 -7.91
C LYS A 111 -2.67 -3.95 -7.58
N GLU A 112 -2.98 -4.16 -6.30
CA GLU A 112 -4.24 -4.78 -5.88
C GLU A 112 -5.45 -3.94 -6.33
N LEU A 113 -5.42 -2.63 -6.07
CA LEU A 113 -6.50 -1.72 -6.47
C LEU A 113 -6.71 -1.74 -7.99
N LYS A 114 -5.63 -1.80 -8.77
CA LYS A 114 -5.69 -1.93 -10.23
C LYS A 114 -6.32 -3.26 -10.66
N ASN A 115 -5.81 -4.37 -10.12
CA ASN A 115 -6.28 -5.72 -10.47
C ASN A 115 -7.78 -5.91 -10.21
N TYR A 116 -8.30 -5.29 -9.15
CA TYR A 116 -9.70 -5.40 -8.76
C TYR A 116 -10.57 -4.22 -9.23
N LYS A 117 -10.05 -3.37 -10.13
CA LYS A 117 -10.77 -2.24 -10.73
C LYS A 117 -11.32 -1.23 -9.70
N LEU A 118 -10.57 -1.05 -8.61
CA LEU A 118 -10.86 -0.08 -7.54
C LEU A 118 -10.14 1.26 -7.76
N LEU A 119 -9.26 1.35 -8.77
CA LEU A 119 -8.68 2.61 -9.23
C LEU A 119 -9.60 3.26 -10.27
N ASN A 120 -10.18 4.40 -9.91
CA ASN A 120 -10.74 5.32 -10.91
C ASN A 120 -9.66 6.33 -11.35
N SER A 121 -9.97 7.14 -12.36
CA SER A 121 -9.03 8.14 -12.92
C SER A 121 -8.56 9.15 -11.88
N VAL A 122 -9.43 9.60 -10.98
CA VAL A 122 -9.10 10.58 -9.92
C VAL A 122 -8.07 9.99 -8.94
N VAL A 123 -8.26 8.74 -8.51
CA VAL A 123 -7.34 8.06 -7.61
C VAL A 123 -6.00 7.79 -8.29
N LEU A 124 -6.03 7.30 -9.53
CA LEU A 124 -4.82 7.07 -10.33
C LEU A 124 -4.01 8.37 -10.48
N GLU A 125 -4.67 9.45 -10.88
CA GLU A 125 -4.03 10.76 -11.03
C GLU A 125 -3.44 11.26 -9.70
N GLY A 126 -4.17 11.08 -8.59
CA GLY A 126 -3.70 11.42 -7.25
C GLY A 126 -2.43 10.67 -6.84
N ILE A 127 -2.33 9.38 -7.17
CA ILE A 127 -1.13 8.56 -6.89
C ILE A 127 0.03 8.94 -7.81
N VAL A 128 -0.22 9.04 -9.12
CA VAL A 128 0.82 9.36 -10.12
C VAL A 128 1.40 10.76 -9.89
N SER A 129 0.58 11.70 -9.42
CA SER A 129 1.00 13.08 -9.12
C SER A 129 1.58 13.25 -7.72
N SER A 130 1.70 12.18 -6.93
CA SER A 130 2.13 12.29 -5.54
C SER A 130 3.61 12.63 -5.42
N LYS A 131 4.00 13.35 -4.37
CA LYS A 131 5.42 13.75 -4.18
C LYS A 131 6.38 12.55 -4.16
N ARG A 132 5.98 11.43 -3.57
CA ARG A 132 6.84 10.24 -3.47
C ARG A 132 7.00 9.54 -4.81
N ILE A 133 5.98 9.56 -5.67
CA ILE A 133 6.11 9.06 -7.03
C ILE A 133 6.95 10.02 -7.87
N LEU A 134 6.68 11.32 -7.86
CA LEU A 134 7.41 12.29 -8.67
C LEU A 134 8.89 12.41 -8.29
N SER A 135 9.26 12.11 -7.04
CA SER A 135 10.66 12.08 -6.59
C SER A 135 11.43 10.83 -7.03
N LEU A 136 10.74 9.70 -7.21
CA LEU A 136 11.33 8.44 -7.69
C LEU A 136 10.38 7.68 -8.63
N PRO A 137 10.12 8.22 -9.84
CA PRO A 137 9.03 7.77 -10.71
C PRO A 137 9.25 6.38 -11.30
N THR A 138 10.49 5.92 -11.40
CA THR A 138 10.82 4.57 -11.91
C THR A 138 10.24 3.46 -11.05
N THR A 139 9.89 3.74 -9.79
CA THR A 139 9.31 2.73 -8.89
C THR A 139 7.89 2.30 -9.28
N ILE A 140 7.08 3.20 -9.85
CA ILE A 140 5.69 2.89 -10.22
C ILE A 140 5.56 2.37 -11.67
N VAL A 141 6.52 2.69 -12.53
CA VAL A 141 6.54 2.30 -13.96
C VAL A 141 6.17 0.83 -14.21
N PRO A 142 6.68 -0.18 -13.48
CA PRO A 142 6.35 -1.58 -13.74
C PRO A 142 4.87 -1.95 -13.58
N PHE A 143 4.07 -1.05 -12.99
CA PHE A 143 2.65 -1.24 -12.73
C PHE A 143 1.76 -0.42 -13.67
N LEU A 144 2.37 0.42 -14.53
CA LEU A 144 1.66 1.33 -15.43
C LEU A 144 1.51 0.73 -16.82
N ASP A 145 0.39 1.03 -17.48
CA ASP A 145 0.23 0.82 -18.93
C ASP A 145 0.68 2.06 -19.72
N THR A 146 0.65 1.98 -21.06
CA THR A 146 1.10 3.06 -21.95
C THR A 146 0.37 4.38 -21.72
N SER A 147 -0.93 4.35 -21.43
CA SER A 147 -1.71 5.58 -21.18
C SER A 147 -1.35 6.20 -19.84
N GLU A 148 -1.10 5.37 -18.83
CA GLU A 148 -0.72 5.81 -17.49
C GLU A 148 0.75 6.29 -17.46
N ILE A 149 1.63 5.73 -18.29
CA ILE A 149 3.00 6.24 -18.50
C ILE A 149 2.95 7.63 -19.14
N ALA A 150 2.06 7.86 -20.11
CA ALA A 150 1.86 9.19 -20.69
C ALA A 150 1.40 10.20 -19.62
N LEU A 151 0.46 9.81 -18.76
CA LEU A 151 0.05 10.61 -17.60
C LEU A 151 1.23 10.91 -16.66
N LEU A 152 2.05 9.91 -16.33
CA LEU A 152 3.25 10.11 -15.50
C LEU A 152 4.22 11.11 -16.14
N LYS A 153 4.48 11.00 -17.45
CA LYS A 153 5.34 11.95 -18.18
C LYS A 153 4.75 13.38 -18.15
N GLU A 154 3.44 13.52 -18.30
CA GLU A 154 2.76 14.82 -18.15
C GLU A 154 3.00 15.40 -16.74
N LYS A 155 2.77 14.62 -15.68
CA LYS A 155 2.92 15.10 -14.29
C LYS A 155 4.36 15.39 -13.90
N LEU A 156 5.32 14.67 -14.47
CA LEU A 156 6.75 14.97 -14.34
C LEU A 156 7.18 16.21 -15.12
N LYS A 157 6.33 16.75 -16.02
CA LYS A 157 6.69 17.78 -16.99
C LYS A 157 7.89 17.36 -17.83
N PHE A 158 7.82 16.14 -18.38
CA PHE A 158 8.94 15.47 -19.01
C PHE A 158 9.59 16.28 -20.16
N GLU A 159 8.78 17.02 -20.93
CA GLU A 159 9.27 17.90 -21.99
C GLU A 159 10.15 19.05 -21.45
N GLU A 160 9.81 19.62 -20.30
CA GLU A 160 10.63 20.66 -19.65
C GLU A 160 11.95 20.06 -19.16
N ILE A 161 11.89 18.87 -18.54
CA ILE A 161 13.06 18.14 -18.05
C ILE A 161 14.01 17.76 -19.20
N SER A 162 13.47 17.36 -20.36
CA SER A 162 14.28 16.97 -21.52
C SER A 162 15.17 18.10 -22.07
N LYS A 163 14.83 19.35 -21.77
CA LYS A 163 15.59 20.54 -22.15
C LYS A 163 16.60 20.96 -21.08
N SER A 164 16.58 20.32 -19.91
CA SER A 164 17.52 20.59 -18.83
C SER A 164 18.94 20.14 -19.22
N PRO A 165 19.99 20.93 -18.97
CA PRO A 165 21.37 20.50 -19.16
C PRO A 165 21.80 19.40 -18.18
N SER A 166 21.00 19.17 -17.12
CA SER A 166 21.22 18.12 -16.12
C SER A 166 19.87 17.52 -15.73
N PRO A 167 19.33 16.56 -16.50
CA PRO A 167 18.10 15.88 -16.13
C PRO A 167 18.29 15.02 -14.87
N PRO A 168 17.21 14.66 -14.14
CA PRO A 168 17.27 13.72 -13.04
C PRO A 168 17.85 12.37 -13.44
N PHE A 169 18.50 11.67 -12.51
CA PHE A 169 19.17 10.39 -12.78
C PHE A 169 18.25 9.31 -13.37
N TRP A 170 16.94 9.39 -13.11
CA TRP A 170 15.93 8.44 -13.60
C TRP A 170 15.40 8.79 -15.00
N PHE A 171 15.80 9.91 -15.60
CA PHE A 171 15.22 10.41 -16.84
C PHE A 171 15.37 9.44 -18.02
N ASP A 172 16.56 8.86 -18.20
CA ASP A 172 16.83 7.95 -19.31
C ASP A 172 16.01 6.65 -19.21
N GLU A 173 15.76 6.17 -17.98
CA GLU A 173 14.91 4.98 -17.77
C GLU A 173 13.48 5.20 -18.24
N ILE A 174 12.95 6.41 -18.08
CA ILE A 174 11.57 6.75 -18.47
C ILE A 174 11.48 7.21 -19.93
N SER A 175 12.55 7.79 -20.47
CA SER A 175 12.58 8.27 -21.87
C SER A 175 12.36 7.14 -22.87
N ASN A 176 12.82 5.93 -22.54
CA ASN A 176 12.79 4.75 -23.40
C ASN A 176 11.48 3.94 -23.32
N LEU A 177 10.49 4.40 -22.55
CA LEU A 177 9.17 3.79 -22.37
C LEU A 177 8.12 4.47 -23.24
#